data_AF-A0A2V6MNA7-F1
#
_entry.id   AF-A0A2V6MNA7-F1
#
_cell.length_a   1.000
_cell.length_b   1.000
_cell.length_c   1.000
_cell.angle_alpha   90.00
_cell.angle_beta   90.00
_cell.angle_gamma   90.00
#
_symmetry.space_group_name_H-M   'P 1'
#
loop_
_entity.id
_entity.type
_entity.pdbx_description
1 polymer ?
#
loop_
_entity_poly.entity_id
_entity_poly.type
_entity_poly.pdbx_seq_one_letter_code
_entity_poly.pdbx_strand_id
1 'polypeptide(L)'
;MPVSFLMPIFPHRYRRPWYARPQFYLPTLIALLAIIFGAIYFGIVSSQLKAEAATYDLSKLEQMESASVILDRNGKIFGQIYVENRETIPYDQLPRDLVNAVVAMEDNKFYQHSGYDLFGIVRAALVNFVSGHVRQGASTITQQLA
;
A
#
# COMPACT_ATOMS: atom_id res chain seq x y z
N MET A 1 -62.33 45.81 -33.55
CA MET A 1 -62.50 44.41 -33.12
C MET A 1 -61.10 43.85 -32.87
N PRO A 2 -60.73 43.43 -31.65
CA PRO A 2 -59.40 42.89 -31.41
C PRO A 2 -59.36 41.40 -31.84
N VAL A 3 -58.30 40.99 -32.53
CA VAL A 3 -58.07 39.59 -32.91
C VAL A 3 -57.27 38.94 -31.79
N SER A 4 -57.93 38.10 -31.00
CA SER A 4 -57.35 37.34 -29.90
C SER A 4 -56.43 36.25 -30.45
N PHE A 5 -55.13 36.32 -30.15
CA PHE A 5 -54.15 35.31 -30.52
C PHE A 5 -54.29 34.09 -29.59
N LEU A 6 -54.86 32.99 -30.09
CA LEU A 6 -55.01 31.74 -29.35
C LEU A 6 -53.69 30.95 -29.45
N MET A 7 -52.86 30.99 -28.40
CA MET A 7 -51.64 30.18 -28.32
C MET A 7 -52.03 28.71 -28.07
N PRO A 8 -51.47 27.73 -28.81
CA PRO A 8 -51.75 26.33 -28.54
C PRO A 8 -51.06 25.89 -27.23
N ILE A 9 -51.84 25.42 -26.26
CA ILE A 9 -51.33 24.81 -25.03
C ILE A 9 -50.82 23.41 -25.40
N PHE A 10 -49.51 23.25 -25.56
CA PHE A 10 -48.91 21.92 -25.63
C PHE A 10 -48.99 21.27 -24.24
N PRO A 11 -49.59 20.08 -24.09
CA PRO A 11 -49.57 19.39 -22.80
C PRO A 11 -48.14 18.98 -22.49
N HIS A 12 -47.58 19.49 -21.38
CA HIS A 12 -46.32 18.96 -20.83
C HIS A 12 -46.55 17.50 -20.43
N ARG A 13 -46.17 16.57 -21.31
CA ARG A 13 -46.09 15.14 -20.98
C ARG A 13 -45.01 14.97 -19.92
N TYR A 14 -45.41 14.85 -18.66
CA TYR A 14 -44.52 14.49 -17.57
C TYR A 14 -43.93 13.10 -17.84
N ARG A 15 -42.72 13.05 -18.41
CA ARG A 15 -41.97 11.81 -18.57
C ARG A 15 -41.47 11.42 -17.18
N ARG A 16 -41.99 10.32 -16.63
CA ARG A 16 -41.51 9.80 -15.35
C ARG A 16 -39.98 9.68 -15.42
N PRO A 17 -39.25 10.28 -14.46
CA PRO A 17 -37.81 10.23 -14.45
C PRO A 17 -37.30 8.78 -14.48
N TRP A 18 -36.15 8.57 -15.11
CA TRP A 18 -35.59 7.24 -15.33
C TRP A 18 -35.33 6.45 -14.04
N TYR A 19 -35.07 7.14 -12.92
CA TYR A 19 -34.91 6.56 -11.57
C TYR A 19 -36.23 6.14 -10.91
N ALA A 20 -37.39 6.59 -11.41
CA ALA A 20 -38.71 6.20 -10.88
C ALA A 20 -39.21 4.85 -11.43
N ARG A 21 -38.40 4.15 -12.24
CA ARG A 21 -38.72 2.84 -12.79
C ARG A 21 -38.25 1.73 -11.83
N PRO A 22 -39.03 0.64 -11.64
CA PRO A 22 -38.69 -0.44 -10.70
C PRO A 22 -37.35 -1.12 -11.04
N GLN A 23 -37.00 -1.17 -12.33
CA GLN A 23 -35.72 -1.70 -12.84
C GLN A 23 -34.47 -0.92 -12.39
N PHE A 24 -34.63 0.29 -11.82
CA PHE A 24 -33.52 1.06 -11.26
C PHE A 24 -33.22 0.66 -9.81
N TYR A 25 -34.24 0.32 -9.01
CA TYR A 25 -34.07 0.04 -7.59
C TYR A 25 -33.40 -1.29 -7.27
N LEU A 26 -33.63 -2.31 -8.11
CA LEU A 26 -33.01 -3.63 -7.94
C LEU A 26 -31.48 -3.61 -8.07
N PRO A 27 -30.88 -3.06 -9.15
CA PRO A 27 -29.42 -2.98 -9.25
C PRO A 27 -28.81 -2.04 -8.20
N THR A 28 -29.50 -0.95 -7.82
CA THR A 28 -29.01 -0.09 -6.74
C THR A 28 -29.02 -0.78 -5.38
N LEU A 29 -30.04 -1.59 -5.08
CA LEU A 29 -30.10 -2.37 -3.85
C LEU A 29 -28.98 -3.43 -3.81
N ILE A 30 -28.76 -4.13 -4.93
CA ILE A 30 -27.66 -5.10 -5.05
C ILE A 30 -26.30 -4.42 -4.85
N ALA A 31 -26.09 -3.24 -5.46
CA ALA A 31 -24.85 -2.47 -5.27
C ALA A 31 -24.64 -2.03 -3.82
N LEU A 32 -25.70 -1.57 -3.14
CA LEU A 32 -25.63 -1.20 -1.72
C LEU A 32 -25.32 -2.41 -0.84
N LEU A 33 -25.96 -3.56 -1.09
CA LEU A 33 -25.67 -4.79 -0.36
C LEU A 33 -24.24 -5.27 -0.58
N ALA A 34 -23.72 -5.16 -1.80
CA ALA A 34 -22.33 -5.50 -2.11
C ALA A 34 -21.34 -4.59 -1.38
N ILE A 35 -21.62 -3.27 -1.30
CA ILE A 35 -20.80 -2.32 -0.53
C ILE A 35 -20.82 -2.66 0.96
N ILE A 36 -21.99 -2.95 1.52
CA ILE A 36 -22.13 -3.34 2.94
C ILE A 36 -21.36 -4.62 3.22
N PHE A 37 -21.52 -5.64 2.38
CA PHE A 37 -20.82 -6.91 2.53
C PHE A 37 -19.31 -6.74 2.41
N GLY A 38 -18.85 -5.93 1.44
CA GLY A 38 -17.44 -5.59 1.27
C GLY A 38 -16.86 -4.84 2.48
N ALA A 39 -17.61 -3.90 3.06
CA ALA A 39 -17.19 -3.18 4.26
C ALA A 39 -17.09 -4.10 5.49
N ILE A 40 -18.06 -5.00 5.68
CA ILE A 40 -18.03 -6.00 6.77
C ILE A 40 -16.83 -6.93 6.58
N TYR A 41 -16.63 -7.47 5.38
CA TYR A 41 -15.51 -8.34 5.06
C TYR A 41 -14.17 -7.64 5.30
N PHE A 42 -14.02 -6.40 4.83
CA PHE A 42 -12.82 -5.59 5.06
C PHE A 42 -12.57 -5.34 6.56
N GLY A 43 -13.63 -5.08 7.35
CA GLY A 43 -13.54 -4.93 8.80
C GLY A 43 -13.01 -6.21 9.48
N ILE A 44 -13.58 -7.37 9.15
CA ILE A 44 -13.13 -8.67 9.69
C ILE A 44 -11.66 -8.92 9.34
N VAL A 45 -11.28 -8.84 8.07
CA VAL A 45 -9.90 -9.10 7.63
C VAL A 45 -8.93 -8.12 8.26
N SER A 46 -9.24 -6.82 8.26
CA SER A 46 -8.36 -5.80 8.86
C SER A 46 -8.18 -5.98 10.37
N SER A 47 -9.21 -6.41 11.09
CA SER A 47 -9.08 -6.71 12.52
C SER A 47 -8.19 -7.92 12.80
N GLN A 48 -8.28 -8.98 11.98
CA GLN A 48 -7.41 -10.15 12.09
C GLN A 48 -5.94 -9.80 11.81
N LEU A 49 -5.69 -9.05 10.73
CA LEU A 49 -4.34 -8.60 10.37
C LEU A 49 -3.73 -7.70 11.46
N LYS A 50 -4.52 -6.83 12.09
CA LYS A 50 -4.04 -6.01 13.21
C LYS A 50 -3.70 -6.84 14.45
N ALA A 51 -4.49 -7.87 14.75
CA ALA A 51 -4.22 -8.76 15.87
C ALA A 51 -2.93 -9.55 15.64
N GLU A 52 -2.68 -10.01 14.42
CA GLU A 52 -1.44 -10.70 14.04
C GLU A 52 -0.24 -9.75 14.04
N ALA A 53 -0.38 -8.53 13.48
CA ALA A 53 0.66 -7.50 13.54
C ALA A 53 1.09 -7.17 14.98
N ALA A 54 0.15 -7.19 15.94
CA ALA A 54 0.45 -6.95 17.35
C ALA A 54 1.27 -8.08 18.02
N THR A 55 1.42 -9.24 17.39
CA THR A 55 2.25 -10.34 17.89
C THR A 55 3.74 -10.18 17.51
N TYR A 56 4.06 -9.34 16.53
CA TYR A 56 5.44 -9.08 16.13
C TYR A 56 6.14 -8.20 17.17
N ASP A 57 7.16 -8.76 17.78
CA ASP A 57 8.01 -8.05 18.75
C ASP A 57 9.21 -7.43 18.03
N LEU A 58 9.12 -6.13 17.74
CA LEU A 58 10.18 -5.38 17.07
C LEU A 58 11.47 -5.30 17.89
N SER A 59 11.42 -5.52 19.21
CA SER A 59 12.62 -5.52 20.05
C SER A 59 13.57 -6.67 19.71
N LYS A 60 13.08 -7.72 19.05
CA LYS A 60 13.92 -8.81 18.55
C LYS A 60 14.85 -8.39 17.41
N LEU A 61 14.51 -7.32 16.68
CA LEU A 61 15.40 -6.77 15.65
C LEU A 61 16.67 -6.17 16.27
N GLU A 62 16.58 -5.60 17.48
CA GLU A 62 17.74 -5.10 18.22
C GLU A 62 18.59 -6.24 18.82
N GLN A 63 18.02 -7.44 18.93
CA GLN A 63 18.68 -8.63 19.46
C GLN A 63 19.23 -9.55 18.35
N MET A 64 19.27 -9.08 17.10
CA MET A 64 19.83 -9.87 16.01
C MET A 64 21.27 -10.30 16.33
N GLU A 65 21.55 -11.59 16.13
CA GLU A 65 22.86 -12.17 16.41
C GLU A 65 23.94 -11.42 15.63
N SER A 66 24.88 -10.82 16.38
CA SER A 66 26.06 -10.15 15.83
C SER A 66 27.30 -11.02 16.06
N ALA A 67 28.30 -10.87 15.20
CA ALA A 67 29.51 -11.66 15.31
C ALA A 67 30.25 -11.44 16.65
N SER A 68 30.58 -12.52 17.35
CA SER A 68 31.46 -12.47 18.52
C SER A 68 32.91 -12.35 18.08
N VAL A 69 33.56 -11.25 18.46
CA VAL A 69 34.94 -10.96 18.07
C VAL A 69 35.92 -11.52 19.12
N ILE A 70 36.84 -12.37 18.68
CA ILE A 70 37.94 -12.90 19.49
C ILE A 70 39.16 -12.00 19.26
N LEU A 71 39.70 -11.43 20.33
CA LEU A 71 40.90 -10.59 20.31
C LEU A 71 42.13 -11.37 20.77
N ASP A 72 43.29 -11.05 20.22
CA ASP A 72 44.59 -11.52 20.70
C ASP A 72 45.05 -10.76 21.96
N ARG A 73 46.19 -11.16 22.53
CA ARG A 73 46.77 -10.51 23.73
C ARG A 73 47.13 -9.03 23.56
N ASN A 74 47.20 -8.55 22.31
CA ASN A 74 47.52 -7.18 21.96
C ASN A 74 46.26 -6.38 21.57
N GLY A 75 45.06 -6.97 21.70
CA GLY A 75 43.79 -6.36 21.32
C GLY A 75 43.48 -6.38 19.82
N LYS A 76 44.25 -7.13 19.00
CA LYS A 76 43.97 -7.29 17.57
C LYS A 76 42.94 -8.39 17.35
N ILE A 77 42.04 -8.21 16.38
CA ILE A 77 41.09 -9.24 15.98
C ILE A 77 41.85 -10.49 15.52
N PHE A 78 41.66 -11.59 16.25
CA PHE A 78 42.20 -12.91 15.97
C PHE A 78 41.22 -13.75 15.14
N GLY A 79 39.92 -13.59 15.40
CA GLY A 79 38.86 -14.29 14.68
C GLY A 79 37.48 -13.81 15.09
N GLN A 80 36.45 -14.28 14.37
CA GLN A 80 35.06 -13.99 14.67
C GLN A 80 34.25 -15.28 14.65
N ILE A 81 33.30 -15.43 15.57
CA ILE A 81 32.34 -16.53 15.59
C ILE A 81 30.96 -15.94 15.34
N TYR A 82 30.26 -16.46 14.34
CA TYR A 82 28.94 -15.99 13.96
C TYR A 82 28.15 -17.09 13.25
N VAL A 83 26.82 -17.01 13.34
CA VAL A 83 25.91 -17.75 12.45
C VAL A 83 25.84 -17.04 11.09
N GLU A 84 25.63 -15.72 11.13
CA GLU A 84 25.72 -14.85 9.96
C GLU A 84 26.72 -13.73 10.20
N ASN A 85 27.51 -13.39 9.17
CA ASN A 85 28.53 -12.34 9.30
C ASN A 85 27.88 -10.95 9.30
N ARG A 86 27.34 -10.56 10.45
CA ARG A 86 26.63 -9.29 10.67
C ARG A 86 27.31 -8.46 11.75
N GLU A 87 27.38 -7.17 11.49
CA GLU A 87 27.80 -6.14 12.44
C GLU A 87 26.66 -5.13 12.58
N THR A 88 26.16 -4.97 13.80
CA THR A 88 25.08 -4.02 14.09
C THR A 88 25.67 -2.63 14.28
N ILE A 89 25.30 -1.70 13.41
CA ILE A 89 25.77 -0.32 13.45
C ILE A 89 24.57 0.60 13.74
N PRO A 90 24.67 1.51 14.72
CA PRO A 90 23.65 2.53 14.97
C PRO A 90 23.38 3.39 13.74
N TYR A 91 22.10 3.74 13.52
CA TYR A 91 21.67 4.49 12.33
C TYR A 91 22.37 5.85 12.17
N ASP A 92 22.70 6.52 13.28
CA ASP A 92 23.40 7.80 13.32
C ASP A 92 24.87 7.72 12.88
N GLN A 93 25.47 6.52 12.88
CA GLN A 93 26.81 6.27 12.38
C GLN A 93 26.84 5.98 10.88
N LEU A 94 25.69 5.78 10.24
CA LEU A 94 25.62 5.52 8.81
C LEU A 94 25.89 6.79 7.99
N PRO A 95 26.74 6.73 6.95
CA PRO A 95 26.91 7.84 6.03
C PRO A 95 25.59 8.22 5.36
N ARG A 96 25.23 9.50 5.38
CA ARG A 96 23.96 9.98 4.78
C ARG A 96 23.85 9.63 3.30
N ASP A 97 24.95 9.69 2.56
CA ASP A 97 24.96 9.36 1.14
C ASP A 97 24.65 7.88 0.89
N LEU A 98 25.06 6.98 1.79
CA LEU A 98 24.72 5.56 1.71
C LEU A 98 23.20 5.37 1.89
N VAL A 99 22.64 5.97 2.94
CA VAL A 99 21.19 5.91 3.20
C VAL A 99 20.41 6.47 2.01
N ASN A 100 20.81 7.63 1.50
CA ASN A 100 20.17 8.26 0.34
C ASN A 100 20.26 7.40 -0.91
N ALA A 101 21.40 6.74 -1.16
CA ALA A 101 21.57 5.85 -2.31
C ALA A 101 20.66 4.63 -2.22
N VAL A 102 20.58 3.97 -1.06
CA VAL A 102 19.69 2.81 -0.84
C VAL A 102 18.24 3.23 -1.01
N VAL A 103 17.81 4.32 -0.36
CA VAL A 103 16.44 4.84 -0.48
C VAL A 103 16.16 5.20 -1.94
N ALA A 104 17.05 5.88 -2.65
CA ALA A 104 16.82 6.24 -4.06
C ALA A 104 16.69 5.03 -4.99
N MET A 105 17.41 3.94 -4.72
CA MET A 105 17.45 2.75 -5.58
C MET A 105 16.32 1.77 -5.27
N GLU A 106 16.08 1.46 -3.99
CA GLU A 106 15.10 0.46 -3.57
C GLU A 106 13.70 1.05 -3.38
N ASP A 107 13.60 2.25 -2.80
CA ASP A 107 12.32 2.84 -2.40
C ASP A 107 12.36 4.37 -2.38
N ASN A 108 12.29 4.97 -3.57
CA ASN A 108 12.47 6.43 -3.72
C ASN A 108 11.39 7.28 -3.03
N LYS A 109 10.31 6.66 -2.56
CA LYS A 109 9.21 7.30 -1.84
C LYS A 109 9.09 6.78 -0.41
N PHE A 110 10.12 6.14 0.12
CA PHE A 110 10.13 5.55 1.45
C PHE A 110 9.53 6.46 2.52
N TYR A 111 9.95 7.73 2.55
CA TYR A 111 9.48 8.72 3.53
C TYR A 111 8.09 9.31 3.26
N GLN A 112 7.46 8.97 2.12
CA GLN A 112 6.15 9.48 1.70
C GLN A 112 5.02 8.48 1.94
N HIS A 113 5.34 7.22 2.26
CA HIS A 113 4.34 6.17 2.45
C HIS A 113 4.52 5.39 3.76
N SER A 114 3.46 4.72 4.21
CA SER A 114 3.45 3.93 5.44
C SER A 114 3.80 2.46 5.21
N GLY A 115 4.81 2.19 4.39
CA GLY A 115 5.35 0.85 4.13
C GLY A 115 4.84 0.14 2.87
N TYR A 116 3.89 0.71 2.14
CA TYR A 116 3.43 0.18 0.85
C TYR A 116 3.25 1.33 -0.17
N ASP A 117 3.80 1.20 -1.38
CA ASP A 117 3.56 2.14 -2.49
C ASP A 117 2.53 1.58 -3.48
N LEU A 118 1.24 1.90 -3.25
CA LEU A 118 0.16 1.50 -4.16
C LEU A 118 0.37 2.03 -5.58
N PHE A 119 0.85 3.26 -5.73
CA PHE A 119 1.13 3.84 -7.06
C PHE A 119 2.32 3.13 -7.72
N GLY A 120 3.34 2.81 -6.93
CA GLY A 120 4.51 2.02 -7.36
C GLY A 120 4.12 0.64 -7.88
N ILE A 121 3.23 -0.06 -7.16
CA ILE A 121 2.67 -1.37 -7.54
C ILE A 121 1.91 -1.28 -8.86
N VAL A 122 0.96 -0.35 -8.97
CA VAL A 122 0.16 -0.19 -10.19
C VAL A 122 1.05 0.18 -11.39
N ARG A 123 1.98 1.12 -11.20
CA ARG A 123 2.95 1.51 -12.25
C ARG A 123 3.79 0.31 -12.68
N ALA A 124 4.37 -0.43 -11.74
CA ALA A 124 5.21 -1.58 -12.04
C ALA A 124 4.42 -2.68 -12.79
N ALA A 125 3.19 -2.96 -12.36
CA ALA A 125 2.31 -3.91 -13.03
C ALA A 125 2.02 -3.49 -14.48
N LEU A 126 1.68 -2.21 -14.70
CA LEU A 126 1.44 -1.68 -16.05
C LEU A 126 2.68 -1.76 -16.93
N VAL A 127 3.84 -1.35 -16.42
CA VAL A 127 5.10 -1.41 -17.17
C VAL A 127 5.43 -2.85 -17.53
N ASN A 128 5.39 -3.77 -16.57
CA ASN A 128 5.71 -5.19 -16.79
C ASN A 128 4.74 -5.87 -17.76
N PHE A 129 3.46 -5.49 -17.72
CA PHE A 129 2.44 -5.97 -18.65
C PHE A 129 2.73 -5.49 -20.08
N VAL A 130 3.03 -4.19 -20.25
CA VAL A 130 3.36 -3.61 -21.56
C VAL A 130 4.67 -4.16 -22.12
N SER A 131 5.68 -4.41 -21.27
CA SER A 131 6.95 -5.01 -21.70
C SER A 131 6.90 -6.51 -21.92
N GLY A 132 5.86 -7.21 -21.46
CA GLY A 132 5.75 -8.67 -21.54
C GLY A 132 6.76 -9.43 -20.67
N HIS A 133 7.53 -8.72 -19.84
CA HIS A 133 8.50 -9.28 -18.89
C HIS A 133 8.69 -8.31 -17.72
N VAL A 134 9.27 -8.80 -16.61
CA VAL A 134 9.57 -7.97 -15.45
C VAL A 134 10.67 -6.96 -15.80
N ARG A 135 10.36 -5.67 -15.67
CA ARG A 135 11.29 -4.54 -15.80
C ARG A 135 11.39 -3.69 -14.55
N GLN A 136 10.33 -3.68 -13.74
CA GLN A 136 10.23 -2.81 -12.57
C GLN A 136 9.65 -3.56 -11.37
N GLY A 137 10.30 -3.37 -10.22
CA GLY A 137 9.80 -3.80 -8.91
C GLY A 137 8.89 -2.74 -8.28
N ALA A 138 8.15 -3.18 -7.26
CA ALA A 138 7.28 -2.32 -6.45
C ALA A 138 7.39 -2.60 -4.94
N SER A 139 8.35 -3.41 -4.54
CA SER A 139 8.61 -3.72 -3.14
C SER A 139 9.17 -2.50 -2.43
N THR A 140 8.74 -2.26 -1.20
CA THR A 140 9.26 -1.20 -0.33
C THR A 140 10.31 -1.76 0.64
N ILE A 141 11.13 -0.88 1.22
CA ILE A 141 12.10 -1.28 2.27
C ILE A 141 11.37 -1.93 3.46
N THR A 142 10.19 -1.41 3.82
CA THR A 142 9.38 -2.00 4.90
C THR A 142 8.91 -3.41 4.58
N GLN A 143 8.50 -3.68 3.33
CA GLN A 143 8.08 -5.03 2.91
C GLN A 143 9.23 -6.02 2.85
N GLN A 144 10.44 -5.56 2.55
CA GLN A 144 11.63 -6.41 2.53
C GLN A 144 12.09 -6.81 3.95
N LEU A 145 11.75 -5.98 4.96
CA LEU A 145 12.09 -6.23 6.36
C LEU A 145 11.05 -7.11 7.09
N ALA A 146 9.77 -7.00 6.69
CA ALA A 146 8.62 -7.60 7.37
C ALA A 146 8.47 -9.13 7.20
#